data_AF-A0A1C4W3G8-F1
#
_entry.id   AF-A0A1C4W3G8-F1
#
_cell.length_a   1.000
_cell.length_b   1.000
_cell.length_c   1.000
_cell.angle_alpha   90.00
_cell.angle_beta   90.00
_cell.angle_gamma   90.00
#
_symmetry.space_group_name_H-M   'P 1'
#
loop_
_entity.id
_entity.type
_entity.pdbx_description
1 polymer ?
#
loop_
_entity_poly.entity_id
_entity_poly.type
_entity_poly.pdbx_seq_one_letter_code
_entity_poly.pdbx_strand_id
1 'polypeptide(L)'
;MAAQPELTEATVGLGLPAVEVGHGYNMLKQLSDRQQAQSYKESLDSAVPVDERRRIQQESLRPLVETVTVMAPDLLRFARRWEPDLVVTDPLMLAVPLLSQTLGVPLVRHLTGPDLLRRLCPVQGQPTTGAEREQWPPGLVELYDRYGVEVRDDHPVRTVDPWPGSLQLPDVVGRIPTRFVPHNGAAAAPDWLLEPPSRPRVCVTWGTTTTMLGADDTVLARVVGALAAGDAQVVLAVVRADRERLGPLPDNVRVADNVPINLYLESCGAVVNAGGAGSVLTAACYGVPQVMLPQASDTPAVAFNFSASGAGTMLDAATADTATIASAVDAALTDGKIRDAAERLREEIAATPSPADVVQVLGQLGRGPCPGRDGCGAFKRGLNLGPLRHTRPGDLSFVPGSPVGRRRGPDPTRHRAGLTRTVAWTRRPAMPVDRDNRLVPNLNFYAADEDWAAVVESVFELGLFRVFESDSEPGRELREFRAAADIAAAPQGRHLELFVVGSGPEPTVSRIDLSADSPGDPTFRYCCEGWGLVQLYYGGPFGTRELRWSHTNHNSAKRAATWAATVPRLGDPAAWDWAAVTSASGRLNRVIRRMAVSRIGSHPVLPHAGRLIADGGLRHEYGTGVHATPSHG
;
A
#
# COMPACT_ATOMS: atom_id res chain seq x y z
N MET A 1 5.63 13.07 -20.46
CA MET A 1 5.81 11.92 -19.56
C MET A 1 5.08 10.74 -20.19
N ALA A 2 5.74 9.59 -20.35
CA ALA A 2 5.07 8.36 -20.77
C ALA A 2 4.76 7.52 -19.53
N ALA A 3 3.50 7.14 -19.31
CA ALA A 3 3.06 6.47 -18.10
C ALA A 3 1.86 5.55 -18.38
N GLN A 4 1.54 4.66 -17.43
CA GLN A 4 0.32 3.87 -17.50
C GLN A 4 -0.93 4.77 -17.40
N PRO A 5 -2.07 4.38 -18.01
CA PRO A 5 -3.28 5.22 -18.06
C PRO A 5 -3.77 5.73 -16.70
N GLU A 6 -3.56 4.96 -15.64
CA GLU A 6 -3.99 5.31 -14.28
C GLU A 6 -3.23 6.50 -13.70
N LEU A 7 -2.06 6.84 -14.26
CA LEU A 7 -1.26 7.99 -13.86
C LEU A 7 -1.50 9.22 -14.75
N THR A 8 -2.30 9.10 -15.81
CA THR A 8 -2.52 10.20 -16.76
C THR A 8 -3.17 11.40 -16.10
N GLU A 9 -4.26 11.20 -15.36
CA GLU A 9 -4.99 12.28 -14.71
C GLU A 9 -4.10 13.04 -13.72
N ALA A 10 -3.36 12.29 -12.89
CA ALA A 10 -2.38 12.87 -11.97
C ALA A 10 -1.31 13.67 -12.72
N THR A 11 -0.72 13.10 -13.78
CA THR A 11 0.33 13.74 -14.58
C THR A 11 -0.15 15.04 -15.24
N VAL A 12 -1.32 15.01 -15.87
CA VAL A 12 -1.91 16.19 -16.52
C VAL A 12 -2.33 17.23 -15.47
N GLY A 13 -2.80 16.81 -14.31
CA GLY A 13 -3.09 17.67 -13.17
C GLY A 13 -1.87 18.45 -12.66
N LEU A 14 -0.65 17.93 -12.87
CA LEU A 14 0.61 18.64 -12.61
C LEU A 14 0.98 19.67 -13.70
N GLY A 15 0.18 19.80 -14.75
CA GLY A 15 0.49 20.60 -15.92
C GLY A 15 1.54 19.96 -16.84
N LEU A 16 1.83 18.67 -16.67
CA LEU A 16 2.79 17.94 -17.51
C LEU A 16 2.08 17.27 -18.69
N PRO A 17 2.67 17.29 -19.91
CA PRO A 17 2.15 16.51 -21.02
C PRO A 17 2.30 15.02 -20.74
N ALA A 18 1.25 14.23 -21.01
CA ALA A 18 1.21 12.79 -20.77
C ALA A 18 1.01 12.02 -22.09
N VAL A 19 1.63 10.83 -22.16
CA VAL A 19 1.43 9.83 -23.21
C VAL A 19 1.15 8.50 -22.50
N GLU A 20 0.01 7.91 -22.80
CA GLU A 20 -0.38 6.62 -22.24
C GLU A 20 0.37 5.48 -22.93
N VAL A 21 0.91 4.56 -22.13
CA VAL A 21 1.58 3.34 -22.60
C VAL A 21 1.20 2.17 -21.69
N GLY A 22 1.11 0.96 -22.24
CA GLY A 22 0.85 -0.25 -21.45
C GLY A 22 -0.55 -0.31 -20.85
N HIS A 23 -1.55 -0.17 -21.72
CA HIS A 23 -2.97 -0.33 -21.37
C HIS A 23 -3.28 -1.77 -20.94
N GLY A 24 -4.34 -1.93 -20.14
CA GLY A 24 -4.90 -3.23 -19.79
C GLY A 24 -4.23 -3.93 -18.59
N TYR A 25 -3.28 -3.28 -17.92
CA TYR A 25 -2.64 -3.80 -16.72
C TYR A 25 -2.37 -2.70 -15.70
N ASN A 26 -2.92 -2.84 -14.49
CA ASN A 26 -2.72 -1.88 -13.41
C ASN A 26 -1.76 -2.46 -12.36
N MET A 27 -0.50 -2.04 -12.39
CA MET A 27 0.53 -2.54 -11.47
C MET A 27 0.17 -2.30 -10.00
N LEU A 28 -0.30 -1.11 -9.66
CA LEU A 28 -0.60 -0.72 -8.28
C LEU A 28 -1.74 -1.54 -7.70
N LYS A 29 -2.78 -1.80 -8.48
CA LYS A 29 -3.87 -2.70 -8.08
C LYS A 29 -3.35 -4.11 -7.80
N GLN A 30 -2.49 -4.63 -8.67
CA GLN A 30 -1.93 -5.98 -8.54
C GLN A 30 -1.01 -6.11 -7.31
N LEU A 31 -0.25 -5.06 -6.99
CA LEU A 31 0.55 -4.98 -5.77
C LEU A 31 -0.32 -4.89 -4.52
N SER A 32 -1.41 -4.11 -4.54
CA SER A 32 -2.40 -4.05 -3.45
C SER A 32 -3.04 -5.42 -3.19
N ASP A 33 -3.58 -6.06 -4.22
CA ASP A 33 -4.23 -7.37 -4.13
C ASP A 33 -3.25 -8.42 -3.57
N ARG A 34 -1.96 -8.35 -3.97
CA ARG A 34 -0.90 -9.21 -3.43
C ARG A 34 -0.49 -8.86 -2.02
N GLN A 35 -0.37 -7.59 -1.65
CA GLN A 35 0.04 -7.20 -0.31
C GLN A 35 -1.02 -7.58 0.73
N GLN A 36 -2.30 -7.50 0.38
CA GLN A 36 -3.38 -8.11 1.16
C GLN A 36 -3.22 -9.63 1.28
N ALA A 37 -2.72 -10.30 0.23
CA ALA A 37 -2.41 -11.73 0.23
C ALA A 37 -1.03 -12.09 0.86
N GLN A 38 -0.15 -11.12 1.12
CA GLN A 38 1.23 -11.31 1.59
C GLN A 38 1.46 -10.83 3.03
N SER A 39 0.68 -9.85 3.51
CA SER A 39 0.49 -9.62 4.95
C SER A 39 -0.08 -10.86 5.66
N TYR A 40 -0.68 -11.77 4.88
CA TYR A 40 -1.12 -13.11 5.25
C TYR A 40 -0.01 -14.19 5.23
N LYS A 41 1.17 -13.90 4.64
CA LYS A 41 2.28 -14.88 4.43
C LYS A 41 3.56 -14.61 5.23
N GLU A 42 3.83 -13.38 5.66
CA GLU A 42 5.12 -13.03 6.30
C GLU A 42 5.12 -13.11 7.84
N SER A 43 4.85 -14.31 8.39
CA SER A 43 5.28 -14.68 9.75
C SER A 43 6.22 -15.89 9.79
N LEU A 44 6.86 -16.20 8.67
CA LEU A 44 7.73 -17.35 8.49
C LEU A 44 9.20 -16.96 8.62
N ASP A 45 9.78 -17.15 9.81
CA ASP A 45 11.23 -17.01 9.98
C ASP A 45 11.98 -18.29 9.53
N SER A 46 12.96 -18.06 8.67
CA SER A 46 14.16 -18.85 8.31
C SER A 46 14.12 -20.40 8.33
N ALA A 47 13.40 -21.04 7.39
CA ALA A 47 13.76 -22.39 6.91
C ALA A 47 13.20 -22.76 5.51
N VAL A 48 12.80 -21.78 4.69
CA VAL A 48 12.28 -22.06 3.35
C VAL A 48 13.41 -22.62 2.47
N PRO A 49 13.24 -23.78 1.78
CA PRO A 49 14.22 -24.27 0.83
C PRO A 49 14.59 -23.21 -0.23
N VAL A 50 15.83 -23.22 -0.73
CA VAL A 50 16.33 -22.20 -1.68
C VAL A 50 15.43 -22.09 -2.92
N ASP A 51 14.95 -23.21 -3.44
CA ASP A 51 14.10 -23.24 -4.64
C ASP A 51 12.72 -22.63 -4.40
N GLU A 52 12.14 -22.88 -3.22
CA GLU A 52 10.85 -22.29 -2.85
C GLU A 52 10.98 -20.79 -2.56
N ARG A 53 12.10 -20.35 -1.94
CA ARG A 53 12.42 -18.91 -1.83
C ARG A 53 12.53 -18.25 -3.20
N ARG A 54 13.21 -18.92 -4.14
CA ARG A 54 13.36 -18.45 -5.53
C ARG A 54 12.00 -18.33 -6.22
N ARG A 55 11.13 -19.33 -6.06
CA ARG A 55 9.77 -19.30 -6.61
C ARG A 55 8.95 -18.15 -6.04
N ILE A 56 8.92 -18.00 -4.71
CA ILE A 56 8.21 -16.89 -4.04
C ILE A 56 8.74 -15.54 -4.52
N GLN A 57 10.06 -15.41 -4.66
CA GLN A 57 10.69 -14.19 -5.17
C GLN A 57 10.34 -13.92 -6.65
N GLN A 58 10.29 -14.94 -7.49
CA GLN A 58 9.86 -14.78 -8.88
C GLN A 58 8.37 -14.40 -8.98
N GLU A 59 7.52 -15.04 -8.16
CA GLU A 59 6.10 -14.71 -8.08
C GLU A 59 5.87 -13.30 -7.54
N SER A 60 6.67 -12.81 -6.58
CA SER A 60 6.55 -11.44 -6.06
C SER A 60 6.94 -10.38 -7.09
N LEU A 61 7.84 -10.71 -8.02
CA LEU A 61 8.27 -9.83 -9.11
C LEU A 61 7.33 -9.88 -10.33
N ARG A 62 6.41 -10.84 -10.40
CA ARG A 62 5.48 -11.01 -11.54
C ARG A 62 4.77 -9.70 -11.93
N PRO A 63 4.25 -8.87 -11.00
CA PRO A 63 3.61 -7.61 -11.40
C PRO A 63 4.53 -6.65 -12.16
N LEU A 64 5.81 -6.61 -11.80
CA LEU A 64 6.80 -5.80 -12.51
C LEU A 64 7.03 -6.37 -13.92
N VAL A 65 7.15 -7.70 -14.06
CA VAL A 65 7.34 -8.35 -15.36
C VAL A 65 6.16 -8.10 -16.30
N GLU A 66 4.93 -8.25 -15.81
CA GLU A 66 3.70 -8.01 -16.56
C GLU A 66 3.60 -6.54 -17.00
N THR A 67 3.90 -5.60 -16.08
CA THR A 67 3.94 -4.15 -16.37
C THR A 67 4.90 -3.84 -17.52
N VAL A 68 6.11 -4.38 -17.47
CA VAL A 68 7.13 -4.15 -18.50
C VAL A 68 6.69 -4.73 -19.84
N THR A 69 6.08 -5.92 -19.81
CA THR A 69 5.59 -6.62 -21.00
C THR A 69 4.53 -5.81 -21.74
N VAL A 70 3.58 -5.21 -21.01
CA VAL A 70 2.54 -4.37 -21.64
C VAL A 70 3.07 -3.00 -22.07
N MET A 71 3.98 -2.40 -21.31
CA MET A 71 4.46 -1.04 -21.60
C MET A 71 5.50 -0.98 -22.71
N ALA A 72 6.40 -1.97 -22.80
CA ALA A 72 7.55 -1.92 -23.71
C ALA A 72 7.19 -1.67 -25.19
N PRO A 73 6.16 -2.31 -25.79
CA PRO A 73 5.80 -2.07 -27.18
C PRO A 73 5.37 -0.62 -27.47
N ASP A 74 4.45 -0.09 -26.68
CA ASP A 74 3.93 1.28 -26.85
C ASP A 74 5.00 2.32 -26.54
N LEU A 75 5.77 2.10 -25.48
CA LEU A 75 6.84 2.98 -25.06
C LEU A 75 7.95 3.07 -26.12
N LEU A 76 8.38 1.95 -26.69
CA LEU A 76 9.34 1.94 -27.80
C LEU A 76 8.77 2.58 -29.06
N ARG A 77 7.50 2.33 -29.40
CA ARG A 77 6.84 2.95 -30.56
C ARG A 77 6.84 4.48 -30.42
N PHE A 78 6.45 4.98 -29.25
CA PHE A 78 6.47 6.41 -28.95
C PHE A 78 7.89 6.98 -29.01
N ALA A 79 8.84 6.36 -28.32
CA ALA A 79 10.21 6.86 -28.23
C ALA A 79 10.94 6.87 -29.59
N ARG A 80 10.68 5.89 -30.47
CA ARG A 80 11.21 5.91 -31.85
C ARG A 80 10.70 7.08 -32.67
N ARG A 81 9.48 7.56 -32.39
CA ARG A 81 8.89 8.71 -33.09
C ARG A 81 9.32 10.04 -32.49
N TRP A 82 9.47 10.07 -31.16
CA TRP A 82 9.78 11.27 -30.39
C TRP A 82 11.29 11.56 -30.32
N GLU A 83 12.13 10.52 -30.46
CA GLU A 83 13.59 10.58 -30.49
C GLU A 83 14.19 11.28 -29.24
N PRO A 84 14.06 10.69 -28.04
CA PRO A 84 14.59 11.29 -26.82
C PRO A 84 16.12 11.35 -26.81
N ASP A 85 16.68 12.48 -26.37
CA ASP A 85 18.13 12.63 -26.11
C ASP A 85 18.55 12.05 -24.73
N LEU A 86 17.60 11.88 -23.81
CA LEU A 86 17.82 11.42 -22.45
C LEU A 86 16.52 10.80 -21.91
N VAL A 87 16.63 9.76 -21.10
CA VAL A 87 15.46 9.19 -20.39
C VAL A 87 15.70 9.18 -18.89
N VAL A 88 14.73 9.69 -18.13
CA VAL A 88 14.73 9.69 -16.66
C VAL A 88 13.62 8.76 -16.18
N THR A 89 13.92 7.90 -15.20
CA THR A 89 12.97 6.91 -14.70
C THR A 89 13.10 6.68 -13.20
N ASP A 90 12.00 6.32 -12.53
CA ASP A 90 12.10 5.75 -11.19
C ASP A 90 12.67 4.32 -11.25
N PRO A 91 13.14 3.77 -10.11
CA PRO A 91 13.84 2.49 -10.12
C PRO A 91 12.95 1.32 -10.57
N LEU A 92 11.63 1.31 -10.31
CA LEU A 92 10.77 0.14 -10.55
C LEU A 92 10.38 -0.02 -12.02
N MET A 93 10.66 0.95 -12.87
CA MET A 93 10.27 0.98 -14.27
C MET A 93 11.27 0.24 -15.18
N LEU A 94 11.23 -1.09 -15.16
CA LEU A 94 12.17 -1.95 -15.89
C LEU A 94 12.00 -1.94 -17.42
N ALA A 95 10.96 -1.29 -17.96
CA ALA A 95 10.80 -1.07 -19.41
C ALA A 95 11.77 -0.03 -19.97
N VAL A 96 12.25 0.88 -19.12
CA VAL A 96 13.10 1.99 -19.55
C VAL A 96 14.53 1.56 -19.86
N PRO A 97 15.20 0.68 -19.08
CA PRO A 97 16.45 0.07 -19.51
C PRO A 97 16.41 -0.58 -20.89
N LEU A 98 15.32 -1.31 -21.19
CA LEU A 98 15.10 -1.93 -22.49
C LEU A 98 15.01 -0.89 -23.61
N LEU A 99 14.27 0.20 -23.40
CA LEU A 99 14.20 1.33 -24.32
C LEU A 99 15.58 1.98 -24.53
N SER A 100 16.27 2.29 -23.44
CA SER A 100 17.59 2.95 -23.47
C SER A 100 18.59 2.15 -24.30
N GLN A 101 18.67 0.84 -24.09
CA GLN A 101 19.59 -0.02 -24.84
C GLN A 101 19.17 -0.22 -26.29
N THR A 102 17.87 -0.26 -26.57
CA THR A 102 17.34 -0.42 -27.93
C THR A 102 17.59 0.82 -28.79
N LEU A 103 17.49 2.02 -28.20
CA LEU A 103 17.65 3.29 -28.92
C LEU A 103 19.04 3.92 -28.77
N GLY A 104 19.90 3.39 -27.88
CA GLY A 104 21.20 3.97 -27.58
C GLY A 104 21.12 5.32 -26.86
N VAL A 105 20.08 5.53 -26.04
CA VAL A 105 19.81 6.79 -25.35
C VAL A 105 20.27 6.69 -23.89
N PRO A 106 20.99 7.70 -23.34
CA PRO A 106 21.42 7.68 -21.94
C PRO A 106 20.25 7.55 -20.96
N LEU A 107 20.39 6.64 -20.00
CA LEU A 107 19.42 6.40 -18.94
C LEU A 107 19.86 7.06 -17.62
N VAL A 108 18.97 7.82 -17.00
CA VAL A 108 19.13 8.39 -15.67
C VAL A 108 18.08 7.81 -14.74
N ARG A 109 18.52 7.26 -13.62
CA ARG A 109 17.61 6.83 -12.54
C ARG A 109 17.29 8.03 -11.65
N HIS A 110 16.07 8.13 -11.16
CA HIS A 110 15.66 9.11 -10.17
C HIS A 110 15.15 8.37 -8.93
N LEU A 111 15.85 8.50 -7.80
CA LEU A 111 15.43 7.88 -6.55
C LEU A 111 14.27 8.65 -5.92
N THR A 112 13.43 7.95 -5.16
CA THR A 112 12.33 8.54 -4.38
C THR A 112 12.55 8.37 -2.86
N GLY A 113 13.57 7.61 -2.49
CA GLY A 113 13.89 7.17 -1.15
C GLY A 113 15.37 6.77 -1.05
N PRO A 114 15.80 6.14 0.06
CA PRO A 114 17.09 5.47 0.10
C PRO A 114 17.14 4.39 -1.00
N ASP A 115 18.33 4.10 -1.56
CA ASP A 115 18.52 3.16 -2.68
C ASP A 115 18.38 1.68 -2.24
N LEU A 116 17.29 1.38 -1.54
CA LEU A 116 16.94 0.08 -1.00
C LEU A 116 16.59 -0.91 -2.10
N LEU A 117 15.98 -0.46 -3.19
CA LEU A 117 15.55 -1.34 -4.28
C LEU A 117 16.73 -2.06 -4.94
N ARG A 118 17.89 -1.41 -5.05
CA ARG A 118 19.12 -2.08 -5.47
C ARG A 118 19.53 -3.23 -4.54
N ARG A 119 19.24 -3.15 -3.25
CA ARG A 119 19.60 -4.17 -2.25
C ARG A 119 18.52 -5.23 -2.02
N LEU A 120 17.24 -4.85 -2.17
CA LEU A 120 16.07 -5.69 -1.85
C LEU A 120 15.46 -6.32 -3.11
N CYS A 121 15.63 -5.71 -4.28
CA CYS A 121 15.10 -6.19 -5.54
C CYS A 121 16.21 -6.91 -6.33
N PRO A 122 16.12 -8.23 -6.55
CA PRO A 122 17.17 -9.00 -7.21
C PRO A 122 17.37 -8.60 -8.69
N VAL A 123 16.39 -7.94 -9.31
CA VAL A 123 16.45 -7.46 -10.70
C VAL A 123 17.08 -6.07 -10.84
N GLN A 124 17.71 -5.54 -9.77
CA GLN A 124 18.38 -4.23 -9.79
C GLN A 124 19.82 -4.26 -9.27
N GLY A 125 20.40 -5.47 -9.20
CA GLY A 125 21.82 -5.68 -8.90
C GLY A 125 22.17 -5.60 -7.41
N GLN A 126 22.43 -6.74 -6.78
CA GLN A 126 23.10 -6.80 -5.48
C GLN A 126 24.48 -6.10 -5.57
N PRO A 127 24.93 -5.34 -4.54
CA PRO A 127 26.26 -4.74 -4.56
C PRO A 127 27.32 -5.84 -4.69
N THR A 128 28.17 -5.74 -5.72
CA THR A 128 29.44 -6.45 -5.96
C THR A 128 29.44 -7.82 -6.66
N THR A 129 28.31 -8.49 -6.90
CA THR A 129 28.30 -9.76 -7.67
C THR A 129 27.28 -9.83 -8.80
N GLY A 130 26.36 -8.88 -8.87
CA GLY A 130 25.21 -9.01 -9.74
C GLY A 130 24.28 -10.15 -9.34
N ALA A 131 23.04 -10.10 -9.79
CA ALA A 131 22.23 -11.30 -9.82
C ALA A 131 22.61 -12.01 -11.12
N GLU A 132 23.12 -13.25 -11.04
CA GLU A 132 23.36 -14.07 -12.23
C GLU A 132 22.09 -14.06 -13.10
N ARG A 133 22.24 -14.12 -14.42
CA ARG A 133 21.09 -14.07 -15.35
C ARG A 133 20.00 -15.08 -14.99
N GLU A 134 20.41 -16.21 -14.43
CA GLU A 134 19.59 -17.32 -13.92
C GLU A 134 18.73 -16.97 -12.71
N GLN A 135 19.04 -15.86 -12.02
CA GLN A 135 18.30 -15.34 -10.86
C GLN A 135 17.23 -14.32 -11.25
N TRP A 136 17.25 -13.82 -12.50
CA TRP A 136 16.22 -12.94 -13.01
C TRP A 136 14.93 -13.71 -13.32
N PRO A 137 13.74 -13.08 -13.20
CA PRO A 137 12.49 -13.69 -13.62
C PRO A 137 12.57 -14.13 -15.10
N PRO A 138 12.28 -15.39 -15.45
CA PRO A 138 12.41 -15.89 -16.81
C PRO A 138 11.68 -15.04 -17.85
N GLY A 139 10.44 -14.62 -17.55
CA GLY A 139 9.66 -13.76 -18.45
C GLY A 139 10.30 -12.39 -18.71
N LEU A 140 11.08 -11.86 -17.75
CA LEU A 140 11.83 -10.61 -17.95
C LEU A 140 13.06 -10.82 -18.83
N VAL A 141 13.78 -11.94 -18.64
CA VAL A 141 14.91 -12.33 -19.49
C VAL A 141 14.46 -12.56 -20.93
N GLU A 142 13.38 -13.32 -21.13
CA GLU A 142 12.78 -13.58 -22.44
C GLU A 142 12.35 -12.29 -23.15
N LEU A 143 11.80 -11.35 -22.40
CA LEU A 143 11.43 -10.05 -22.92
C LEU A 143 12.67 -9.27 -23.36
N TYR A 144 13.73 -9.21 -22.55
CA TYR A 144 14.98 -8.55 -22.90
C TYR A 144 15.64 -9.17 -24.14
N ASP A 145 15.67 -10.51 -24.22
CA ASP A 145 16.16 -11.25 -25.37
C ASP A 145 15.39 -10.93 -26.65
N ARG A 146 14.05 -10.83 -26.57
CA ARG A 146 13.18 -10.46 -27.70
C ARG A 146 13.58 -9.12 -28.33
N TYR A 147 14.09 -8.18 -27.53
CA TYR A 147 14.55 -6.87 -27.99
C TYR A 147 16.07 -6.80 -28.17
N GLY A 148 16.80 -7.91 -28.03
CA GLY A 148 18.26 -7.97 -28.20
C GLY A 148 19.04 -7.19 -27.12
N VAL A 149 18.42 -7.00 -25.95
CA VAL A 149 19.01 -6.29 -24.81
C VAL A 149 19.56 -7.29 -23.82
N GLU A 150 20.80 -7.10 -23.41
CA GLU A 150 21.42 -7.91 -22.37
C GLU A 150 20.93 -7.46 -20.98
N VAL A 151 20.56 -8.43 -20.15
CA VAL A 151 20.26 -8.21 -18.73
C VAL A 151 21.55 -7.88 -17.98
N ARG A 152 21.56 -6.80 -17.20
CA ARG A 152 22.73 -6.33 -16.43
C ARG A 152 22.33 -5.80 -15.07
N ASP A 153 23.30 -5.73 -14.17
CA ASP A 153 23.11 -5.24 -12.80
C ASP A 153 22.64 -3.78 -12.72
N ASP A 154 23.12 -2.94 -13.65
CA ASP A 154 22.80 -1.52 -13.68
C ASP A 154 22.89 -1.00 -15.12
N HIS A 155 21.84 -0.31 -15.56
CA HIS A 155 21.75 0.37 -16.86
C HIS A 155 21.91 1.90 -16.80
N PRO A 156 21.49 2.60 -15.72
CA PRO A 156 21.65 4.04 -15.61
C PRO A 156 23.11 4.50 -15.67
N VAL A 157 23.36 5.60 -16.39
CA VAL A 157 24.67 6.29 -16.42
C VAL A 157 24.84 7.24 -15.23
N ARG A 158 23.72 7.70 -14.65
CA ARG A 158 23.64 8.59 -13.48
C ARG A 158 22.38 8.30 -12.67
N THR A 159 22.43 8.68 -11.40
CA THR A 159 21.32 8.53 -10.44
C THR A 159 21.04 9.88 -9.78
N VAL A 160 19.94 10.54 -10.12
CA VAL A 160 19.45 11.73 -9.42
C VAL A 160 18.84 11.30 -8.09
N ASP A 161 19.28 11.91 -7.00
CA ASP A 161 18.92 11.49 -5.66
C ASP A 161 18.49 12.68 -4.78
N PRO A 162 17.19 12.78 -4.43
CA PRO A 162 16.70 13.81 -3.52
C PRO A 162 16.91 13.47 -2.03
N TRP A 163 17.40 12.28 -1.70
CA TRP A 163 17.58 11.83 -0.33
C TRP A 163 18.83 12.48 0.32
N PRO A 164 18.76 12.95 1.58
CA PRO A 164 19.92 13.52 2.28
C PRO A 164 21.09 12.53 2.32
N GLY A 165 22.31 13.05 2.16
CA GLY A 165 23.52 12.22 2.18
C GLY A 165 23.70 11.51 3.53
N SER A 166 23.34 12.16 4.64
CA SER A 166 23.38 11.58 5.98
C SER A 166 22.42 10.42 6.20
N LEU A 167 21.35 10.34 5.39
CA LEU A 167 20.30 9.32 5.48
C LEU A 167 20.37 8.28 4.35
N GLN A 168 21.27 8.47 3.38
CA GLN A 168 21.40 7.63 2.20
C GLN A 168 22.32 6.43 2.48
N LEU A 169 22.04 5.31 1.81
CA LEU A 169 22.90 4.15 1.83
C LEU A 169 24.23 4.45 1.11
N PRO A 170 25.36 3.85 1.52
CA PRO A 170 26.61 4.00 0.80
C PRO A 170 26.53 3.39 -0.60
N ASP A 171 27.41 3.87 -1.48
CA ASP A 171 27.68 3.32 -2.82
C ASP A 171 26.57 3.50 -3.87
N VAL A 172 25.81 4.60 -3.81
CA VAL A 172 24.90 4.98 -4.91
C VAL A 172 25.73 5.33 -6.16
N VAL A 173 25.64 4.49 -7.17
CA VAL A 173 26.42 4.62 -8.42
C VAL A 173 25.98 5.86 -9.19
N GLY A 174 26.96 6.68 -9.60
CA GLY A 174 26.72 7.87 -10.44
C GLY A 174 25.79 8.89 -9.80
N ARG A 175 25.76 8.97 -8.46
CA ARG A 175 24.86 9.82 -7.68
C ARG A 175 25.04 11.31 -8.01
N ILE A 176 23.92 11.98 -8.27
CA ILE A 176 23.77 13.43 -8.40
C ILE A 176 22.77 13.87 -7.33
N PRO A 177 23.23 14.44 -6.20
CA PRO A 177 22.32 14.98 -5.20
C PRO A 177 21.46 16.10 -5.80
N THR A 178 20.17 16.11 -5.44
CA THR A 178 19.25 17.19 -5.76
C THR A 178 18.47 17.59 -4.52
N ARG A 179 18.06 18.86 -4.44
CA ARG A 179 17.18 19.34 -3.39
C ARG A 179 15.79 18.78 -3.60
N PHE A 180 15.27 18.11 -2.58
CA PHE A 180 13.87 17.71 -2.55
C PHE A 180 12.99 18.95 -2.58
N VAL A 181 12.01 18.97 -3.49
CA VAL A 181 10.99 19.99 -3.57
C VAL A 181 9.66 19.32 -3.25
N PRO A 182 9.05 19.62 -2.08
CA PRO A 182 7.80 18.99 -1.69
C PRO A 182 6.70 19.19 -2.72
N HIS A 183 6.09 18.09 -3.16
CA HIS A 183 4.89 18.09 -3.98
C HIS A 183 3.93 17.03 -3.45
N ASN A 184 2.83 17.46 -2.82
CA ASN A 184 1.86 16.57 -2.17
C ASN A 184 0.44 16.72 -2.77
N GLY A 185 0.37 17.05 -4.06
CA GLY A 185 -0.87 17.34 -4.77
C GLY A 185 -1.17 18.83 -4.89
N ALA A 186 -2.32 19.16 -5.49
CA ALA A 186 -2.76 20.51 -5.73
C ALA A 186 -4.14 20.75 -5.09
N ALA A 187 -4.23 21.76 -4.21
CA ALA A 187 -5.49 22.25 -3.68
C ALA A 187 -5.38 23.70 -3.23
N ALA A 188 -6.52 24.38 -3.09
CA ALA A 188 -6.56 25.68 -2.45
C ALA A 188 -6.26 25.54 -0.94
N ALA A 189 -5.48 26.47 -0.40
CA ALA A 189 -5.28 26.54 1.05
C ALA A 189 -6.62 26.87 1.73
N PRO A 190 -7.10 26.06 2.68
CA PRO A 190 -8.32 26.36 3.42
C PRO A 190 -8.13 27.54 4.38
N ASP A 191 -9.20 28.28 4.66
CA ASP A 191 -9.16 29.51 5.47
C ASP A 191 -8.49 29.34 6.84
N TRP A 192 -8.61 28.16 7.46
CA TRP A 192 -8.01 27.90 8.77
C TRP A 192 -6.48 27.85 8.77
N LEU A 193 -5.84 27.81 7.60
CA LEU A 193 -4.38 27.98 7.44
C LEU A 193 -3.95 29.43 7.39
N LEU A 194 -4.87 30.37 7.20
CA LEU A 194 -4.56 31.80 7.15
C LEU A 194 -4.28 32.38 8.54
N GLU A 195 -4.74 31.68 9.59
CA GLU A 195 -4.54 32.06 10.99
C GLU A 195 -3.46 31.19 11.64
N PRO A 196 -2.60 31.76 12.50
CA PRO A 196 -1.66 30.99 13.31
C PRO A 196 -2.38 29.95 14.17
N PRO A 197 -1.80 28.76 14.40
CA PRO A 197 -2.39 27.78 15.29
C PRO A 197 -2.43 28.31 16.72
N SER A 198 -3.57 28.13 17.41
CA SER A 198 -3.75 28.58 18.80
C SER A 198 -3.09 27.68 19.85
N ARG A 199 -2.53 26.53 19.41
CA ARG A 199 -1.89 25.48 20.21
C ARG A 199 -0.95 24.66 19.33
N PRO A 200 -0.01 23.86 19.88
CA PRO A 200 0.89 23.04 19.07
C PRO A 200 0.12 22.19 18.06
N ARG A 201 0.52 22.22 16.80
CA ARG A 201 -0.14 21.48 15.71
C ARG A 201 0.63 20.20 15.40
N VAL A 202 -0.06 19.07 15.36
CA VAL A 202 0.48 17.77 14.96
C VAL A 202 -0.14 17.36 13.64
N CYS A 203 0.67 17.12 12.62
CA CYS A 203 0.21 16.53 11.36
C CYS A 203 0.18 15.01 11.51
N VAL A 204 -0.94 14.37 11.17
CA VAL A 204 -1.03 12.91 11.04
C VAL A 204 -1.28 12.61 9.58
N THR A 205 -0.39 11.85 8.93
CA THR A 205 -0.53 11.50 7.51
C THR A 205 -0.20 10.03 7.27
N TRP A 206 -1.08 9.33 6.55
CA TRP A 206 -0.92 7.91 6.30
C TRP A 206 -0.51 7.54 4.87
N GLY A 207 -0.21 8.52 4.02
CA GLY A 207 0.31 8.30 2.65
C GLY A 207 -0.66 7.59 1.71
N THR A 208 -0.82 8.08 0.48
CA THR A 208 -1.72 7.44 -0.49
C THR A 208 -1.33 6.00 -0.81
N THR A 209 -0.03 5.73 -0.98
CA THR A 209 0.50 4.40 -1.27
C THR A 209 0.27 3.42 -0.12
N THR A 210 0.55 3.82 1.12
CA THR A 210 0.36 2.94 2.28
C THR A 210 -1.12 2.61 2.49
N THR A 211 -2.03 3.57 2.28
CA THR A 211 -3.48 3.27 2.28
C THR A 211 -3.85 2.31 1.15
N MET A 212 -3.39 2.57 -0.09
CA MET A 212 -3.70 1.71 -1.24
C MET A 212 -3.21 0.27 -1.04
N LEU A 213 -2.09 0.09 -0.36
CA LEU A 213 -1.48 -1.21 -0.10
C LEU A 213 -2.10 -1.97 1.10
N GLY A 214 -3.18 -1.45 1.69
CA GLY A 214 -3.96 -2.14 2.72
C GLY A 214 -3.30 -2.15 4.10
N ALA A 215 -2.73 -1.02 4.54
CA ALA A 215 -2.22 -0.87 5.89
C ALA A 215 -3.27 -1.17 6.97
N ASP A 216 -2.85 -1.72 8.11
CA ASP A 216 -3.74 -2.00 9.24
C ASP A 216 -4.29 -0.70 9.85
N ASP A 217 -5.58 -0.46 9.64
CA ASP A 217 -6.30 0.73 10.04
C ASP A 217 -6.44 0.91 11.55
N THR A 218 -6.20 -0.15 12.34
CA THR A 218 -6.19 -0.05 13.79
C THR A 218 -5.03 0.82 14.28
N VAL A 219 -3.95 0.94 13.50
CA VAL A 219 -2.80 1.80 13.84
C VAL A 219 -3.20 3.27 13.76
N LEU A 220 -3.85 3.68 12.66
CA LEU A 220 -4.33 5.05 12.51
C LEU A 220 -5.35 5.40 13.60
N ALA A 221 -6.26 4.48 13.92
CA ALA A 221 -7.22 4.67 15.03
C ALA A 221 -6.52 4.82 16.39
N ARG A 222 -5.47 4.03 16.67
CA ARG A 222 -4.64 4.16 17.88
C ARG A 222 -3.93 5.52 17.92
N VAL A 223 -3.38 5.99 16.80
CA VAL A 223 -2.74 7.31 16.73
C VAL A 223 -3.74 8.42 17.01
N VAL A 224 -4.92 8.40 16.38
CA VAL A 224 -5.98 9.38 16.62
C VAL A 224 -6.42 9.33 18.09
N GLY A 225 -6.60 8.13 18.66
CA GLY A 225 -6.95 7.93 20.05
C GLY A 225 -5.90 8.45 21.04
N ALA A 226 -4.61 8.25 20.74
CA ALA A 226 -3.50 8.76 21.55
C ALA A 226 -3.47 10.29 21.58
N LEU A 227 -3.72 10.93 20.43
CA LEU A 227 -3.68 12.38 20.30
C LEU A 227 -4.97 13.07 20.78
N ALA A 228 -6.07 12.33 20.86
CA ALA A 228 -7.35 12.83 21.38
C ALA A 228 -7.24 13.34 22.84
N ALA A 229 -6.36 12.73 23.64
CA ALA A 229 -6.18 13.06 25.04
C ALA A 229 -5.23 14.25 25.28
N GLY A 230 -4.53 14.73 24.26
CA GLY A 230 -3.55 15.81 24.35
C GLY A 230 -4.12 17.20 24.06
N ASP A 231 -3.34 18.24 24.39
CA ASP A 231 -3.69 19.64 24.09
C ASP A 231 -3.25 20.09 22.68
N ALA A 232 -2.73 19.18 21.86
CA ALA A 232 -2.33 19.52 20.49
C ALA A 232 -3.55 19.62 19.56
N GLN A 233 -3.48 20.53 18.58
CA GLN A 233 -4.38 20.52 17.42
C GLN A 233 -3.90 19.44 16.46
N VAL A 234 -4.72 18.44 16.17
CA VAL A 234 -4.38 17.38 15.23
C VAL A 234 -4.93 17.73 13.85
N VAL A 235 -4.08 17.72 12.84
CA VAL A 235 -4.47 17.84 11.43
C VAL A 235 -4.28 16.48 10.78
N LEU A 236 -5.38 15.81 10.50
CA LEU A 236 -5.44 14.47 9.93
C LEU A 236 -5.53 14.56 8.39
N ALA A 237 -4.41 14.29 7.72
CA ALA A 237 -4.26 14.22 6.26
C ALA A 237 -4.35 12.76 5.82
N VAL A 238 -5.57 12.29 5.59
CA VAL A 238 -5.85 10.91 5.18
C VAL A 238 -6.83 10.92 4.02
N VAL A 239 -6.83 9.85 3.22
CA VAL A 239 -7.80 9.73 2.14
C VAL A 239 -9.20 9.50 2.70
N ARG A 240 -10.22 9.79 1.88
CA ARG A 240 -11.64 9.70 2.27
C ARG A 240 -12.01 8.34 2.86
N ALA A 241 -11.50 7.24 2.30
CA ALA A 241 -11.78 5.89 2.77
C ALA A 241 -11.35 5.70 4.24
N ASP A 242 -10.15 6.13 4.60
CA ASP A 242 -9.64 6.06 5.98
C ASP A 242 -10.48 6.92 6.92
N ARG A 243 -10.88 8.11 6.46
CA ARG A 243 -11.74 9.00 7.23
C ARG A 243 -13.07 8.35 7.60
N GLU A 244 -13.73 7.69 6.65
CA GLU A 244 -15.02 7.03 6.85
C GLU A 244 -14.93 5.87 7.87
N ARG A 245 -13.74 5.26 8.01
CA ARG A 245 -13.49 4.14 8.93
C ARG A 245 -13.21 4.56 10.38
N LEU A 246 -12.71 5.78 10.59
CA LEU A 246 -12.36 6.29 11.93
C LEU A 246 -13.56 6.66 12.81
N GLY A 247 -14.78 6.75 12.26
CA GLY A 247 -15.98 7.11 13.04
C GLY A 247 -15.98 8.57 13.53
N PRO A 248 -16.71 8.90 14.62
CA PRO A 248 -16.70 10.24 15.22
C PRO A 248 -15.29 10.64 15.67
N LEU A 249 -14.86 11.86 15.33
CA LEU A 249 -13.55 12.37 15.72
C LEU A 249 -13.66 13.29 16.95
N PRO A 250 -12.63 13.32 17.81
CA PRO A 250 -12.54 14.27 18.92
C PRO A 250 -12.48 15.74 18.44
N ASP A 251 -12.85 16.67 19.31
CA ASP A 251 -12.92 18.11 19.00
C ASP A 251 -11.57 18.74 18.61
N ASN A 252 -10.46 18.19 19.11
CA ASN A 252 -9.10 18.66 18.78
C ASN A 252 -8.57 18.08 17.46
N VAL A 253 -9.32 17.20 16.78
CA VAL A 253 -8.93 16.58 15.52
C VAL A 253 -9.68 17.21 14.35
N ARG A 254 -8.92 17.85 13.46
CA ARG A 254 -9.40 18.41 12.20
C ARG A 254 -8.96 17.52 11.05
N VAL A 255 -9.91 17.20 10.17
CA VAL A 255 -9.62 16.49 8.91
C VAL A 255 -9.19 17.49 7.85
N ALA A 256 -8.06 17.24 7.22
CA ALA A 256 -7.54 17.96 6.08
C ALA A 256 -7.89 17.19 4.80
N ASP A 257 -9.11 17.38 4.30
CA ASP A 257 -9.59 16.69 3.10
C ASP A 257 -8.89 17.24 1.84
N ASN A 258 -8.06 16.41 1.20
CA ASN A 258 -7.25 16.76 0.03
C ASN A 258 -6.39 18.03 0.19
N VAL A 259 -5.95 18.37 1.40
CA VAL A 259 -5.05 19.51 1.62
C VAL A 259 -3.60 19.03 1.57
N PRO A 260 -2.77 19.51 0.63
CA PRO A 260 -1.36 19.14 0.56
C PRO A 260 -0.62 19.47 1.85
N ILE A 261 0.08 18.49 2.43
CA ILE A 261 0.73 18.63 3.74
C ILE A 261 1.79 19.75 3.75
N ASN A 262 2.46 20.00 2.62
CA ASN A 262 3.41 21.09 2.46
C ASN A 262 2.81 22.50 2.69
N LEU A 263 1.48 22.66 2.63
CA LEU A 263 0.82 23.95 2.93
C LEU A 263 0.81 24.31 4.41
N TYR A 264 1.05 23.35 5.30
CA TYR A 264 0.88 23.59 6.74
C TYR A 264 1.95 22.97 7.63
N LEU A 265 2.87 22.18 7.09
CA LEU A 265 3.97 21.60 7.87
C LEU A 265 4.86 22.65 8.54
N GLU A 266 5.05 23.82 7.95
CA GLU A 266 5.79 24.93 8.61
C GLU A 266 5.17 25.35 9.95
N SER A 267 3.86 25.15 10.12
CA SER A 267 3.14 25.44 11.36
C SER A 267 3.00 24.25 12.32
N CYS A 268 3.53 23.08 11.93
CA CYS A 268 3.47 21.86 12.74
C CYS A 268 4.66 21.74 13.68
N GLY A 269 4.40 21.35 14.92
CA GLY A 269 5.44 21.03 15.90
C GLY A 269 5.95 19.59 15.77
N ALA A 270 5.14 18.68 15.23
CA ALA A 270 5.51 17.28 14.99
C ALA A 270 4.66 16.68 13.85
N VAL A 271 5.17 15.60 13.24
CA VAL A 271 4.45 14.77 12.27
C VAL A 271 4.40 13.32 12.75
N VAL A 272 3.21 12.71 12.72
CA VAL A 272 3.03 11.26 12.83
C VAL A 272 2.75 10.70 11.44
N ASN A 273 3.55 9.72 11.00
CA ASN A 273 3.40 9.15 9.66
C ASN A 273 3.75 7.66 9.56
N ALA A 274 3.38 7.02 8.44
CA ALA A 274 3.63 5.61 8.19
C ALA A 274 5.04 5.28 7.62
N GLY A 275 5.99 6.23 7.64
CA GLY A 275 7.36 6.04 7.16
C GLY A 275 7.54 6.14 5.63
N GLY A 276 6.53 6.60 4.89
CA GLY A 276 6.63 6.80 3.45
C GLY A 276 7.64 7.91 3.08
N ALA A 277 8.55 7.60 2.16
CA ALA A 277 9.68 8.47 1.78
C ALA A 277 9.26 9.92 1.43
N GLY A 278 8.16 10.09 0.69
CA GLY A 278 7.64 11.40 0.34
C GLY A 278 7.19 12.23 1.55
N SER A 279 6.46 11.63 2.49
CA SER A 279 6.04 12.30 3.73
C SER A 279 7.22 12.62 4.62
N VAL A 280 8.17 11.69 4.74
CA VAL A 280 9.40 11.84 5.54
C VAL A 280 10.25 13.00 5.03
N LEU A 281 10.53 13.07 3.72
CA LEU A 281 11.30 14.17 3.15
C LEU A 281 10.55 15.49 3.19
N THR A 282 9.24 15.47 2.97
CA THR A 282 8.42 16.69 3.10
C THR A 282 8.57 17.27 4.50
N ALA A 283 8.35 16.49 5.55
CA ALA A 283 8.51 16.96 6.93
C ALA A 283 9.96 17.39 7.25
N ALA A 284 10.97 16.67 6.74
CA ALA A 284 12.37 17.04 6.89
C ALA A 284 12.71 18.39 6.23
N CYS A 285 12.13 18.71 5.06
CA CYS A 285 12.29 20.02 4.42
C CYS A 285 11.77 21.19 5.26
N TYR A 286 10.81 20.95 6.15
CA TYR A 286 10.27 21.94 7.07
C TYR A 286 10.92 21.88 8.46
N GLY A 287 11.92 21.01 8.67
CA GLY A 287 12.59 20.86 9.96
C GLY A 287 11.67 20.33 11.07
N VAL A 288 10.65 19.56 10.72
CA VAL A 288 9.63 19.09 11.68
C VAL A 288 10.02 17.71 12.25
N PRO A 289 10.10 17.56 13.58
CA PRO A 289 10.25 16.28 14.26
C PRO A 289 9.22 15.23 13.84
N GLN A 290 9.62 13.96 13.76
CA GLN A 290 8.77 12.89 13.23
C GLN A 290 8.61 11.70 14.19
N VAL A 291 7.39 11.14 14.24
CA VAL A 291 7.07 9.85 14.88
C VAL A 291 6.54 8.92 13.79
N MET A 292 7.21 7.79 13.56
CA MET A 292 6.91 6.90 12.45
C MET A 292 6.38 5.56 12.95
N LEU A 293 5.28 5.08 12.35
CA LEU A 293 4.71 3.75 12.56
C LEU A 293 4.64 3.00 11.23
N PRO A 294 5.77 2.41 10.76
CA PRO A 294 5.83 1.79 9.44
C PRO A 294 5.00 0.52 9.34
N GLN A 295 4.33 0.32 8.19
CA GLN A 295 3.43 -0.81 7.93
C GLN A 295 3.60 -1.46 6.56
N ALA A 296 4.38 -0.85 5.65
CA ALA A 296 4.67 -1.38 4.31
C ALA A 296 6.13 -1.87 4.24
N SER A 297 6.46 -2.73 3.28
CA SER A 297 7.75 -3.47 3.25
C SER A 297 9.01 -2.60 3.27
N ASP A 298 9.01 -1.43 2.66
CA ASP A 298 10.16 -0.51 2.60
C ASP A 298 10.20 0.49 3.76
N THR A 299 9.04 0.83 4.32
CA THR A 299 8.91 1.87 5.35
C THR A 299 9.68 1.61 6.66
N PRO A 300 9.90 0.36 7.15
CA PRO A 300 10.75 0.11 8.30
C PRO A 300 12.20 0.52 8.07
N ALA A 301 12.77 0.26 6.89
CA ALA A 301 14.15 0.61 6.58
C ALA A 301 14.32 2.14 6.49
N VAL A 302 13.32 2.83 5.91
CA VAL A 302 13.26 4.30 5.90
C VAL A 302 13.19 4.84 7.33
N ALA A 303 12.26 4.33 8.15
CA ALA A 303 12.05 4.80 9.52
C ALA A 303 13.25 4.51 10.43
N PHE A 304 13.86 3.34 10.30
CA PHE A 304 15.07 2.97 11.03
C PHE A 304 16.23 3.93 10.72
N ASN A 305 16.55 4.13 9.44
CA ASN A 305 17.62 5.03 9.02
C ASN A 305 17.33 6.49 9.44
N PHE A 306 16.09 6.94 9.31
CA PHE A 306 15.71 8.29 9.73
C PHE A 306 15.84 8.47 11.25
N SER A 307 15.40 7.49 12.06
CA SER A 307 15.50 7.58 13.52
C SER A 307 16.94 7.70 14.02
N ALA A 308 17.91 7.13 13.31
CA ALA A 308 19.33 7.23 13.63
C ALA A 308 19.89 8.67 13.51
N SER A 309 19.20 9.58 12.80
CA SER A 309 19.58 11.01 12.76
C SER A 309 19.25 11.77 14.05
N GLY A 310 18.38 11.21 14.90
CA GLY A 310 17.81 11.88 16.06
C GLY A 310 16.68 12.86 15.76
N ALA A 311 16.30 13.06 14.48
CA ALA A 311 15.21 13.96 14.09
C ALA A 311 13.81 13.34 14.25
N GLY A 312 13.73 12.11 14.74
CA GLY A 312 12.47 11.43 14.99
C GLY A 312 12.66 10.03 15.57
N THR A 313 11.53 9.38 15.82
CA THR A 313 11.45 8.05 16.45
C THR A 313 10.64 7.10 15.59
N MET A 314 11.08 5.84 15.53
CA MET A 314 10.30 4.74 14.98
C MET A 314 9.64 3.97 16.13
N LEU A 315 8.33 3.75 16.03
CA LEU A 315 7.57 2.87 16.92
C LEU A 315 7.16 1.62 16.15
N ASP A 316 7.07 0.49 16.85
CA ASP A 316 6.51 -0.74 16.29
C ASP A 316 4.99 -0.58 16.12
N ALA A 317 4.53 -0.55 14.86
CA ALA A 317 3.11 -0.37 14.54
C ALA A 317 2.23 -1.51 15.10
N ALA A 318 2.76 -2.72 15.29
CA ALA A 318 2.00 -3.82 15.86
C ALA A 318 1.77 -3.62 17.36
N THR A 319 2.82 -3.27 18.11
CA THR A 319 2.81 -3.32 19.58
C THR A 319 2.64 -1.97 20.27
N ALA A 320 2.88 -0.85 19.58
CA ALA A 320 2.77 0.48 20.19
C ALA A 320 1.33 0.78 20.63
N ASP A 321 1.17 1.03 21.92
CA ASP A 321 -0.10 1.44 22.51
C ASP A 321 -0.28 2.97 22.47
N THR A 322 -1.46 3.43 22.86
CA THR A 322 -1.81 4.85 22.84
C THR A 322 -0.93 5.70 23.77
N ALA A 323 -0.49 5.15 24.91
CA ALA A 323 0.39 5.83 25.84
C ALA A 323 1.80 6.02 25.26
N THR A 324 2.33 4.98 24.61
CA THR A 324 3.63 5.02 23.93
C THR A 324 3.63 6.02 22.79
N ILE A 325 2.57 6.04 21.98
CA ILE A 325 2.40 7.00 20.89
C ILE A 325 2.32 8.43 21.43
N ALA A 326 1.50 8.67 22.45
CA ALA A 326 1.34 9.99 23.06
C ALA A 326 2.68 10.51 23.63
N SER A 327 3.42 9.64 24.33
CA SER A 327 4.75 9.96 24.88
C SER A 327 5.76 10.33 23.78
N ALA A 328 5.80 9.56 22.69
CA ALA A 328 6.70 9.86 21.56
C ALA A 328 6.35 11.19 20.88
N VAL A 329 5.06 11.51 20.75
CA VAL A 329 4.62 12.78 20.17
C VAL A 329 4.92 13.96 21.10
N ASP A 330 4.73 13.79 22.41
CA ASP A 330 5.10 14.80 23.39
C ASP A 330 6.60 15.10 23.37
N ALA A 331 7.45 14.06 23.31
CA ALA A 331 8.88 14.21 23.13
C ALA A 331 9.22 14.95 21.81
N ALA A 332 8.57 14.60 20.70
CA ALA A 332 8.78 15.28 19.41
C ALA A 332 8.37 16.77 19.46
N LEU A 333 7.38 17.13 20.27
CA LEU A 333 6.94 18.51 20.46
C LEU A 333 7.88 19.31 21.38
N THR A 334 8.43 18.67 22.41
CA THR A 334 9.06 19.35 23.55
C THR A 334 10.59 19.19 23.66
N ASP A 335 11.18 18.11 23.14
CA ASP A 335 12.62 17.87 23.22
C ASP A 335 13.38 18.71 22.18
N GLY A 336 14.12 19.71 22.68
CA GLY A 336 14.96 20.58 21.85
C GLY A 336 16.00 19.82 21.03
N LYS A 337 16.50 18.66 21.49
CA LYS A 337 17.50 17.88 20.74
C LYS A 337 16.92 17.26 19.47
N ILE A 338 15.66 16.82 19.51
CA ILE A 338 14.95 16.27 18.35
C ILE A 338 14.71 17.39 17.34
N ARG A 339 14.29 18.57 17.83
CA ARG A 339 14.12 19.78 17.00
C ARG A 339 15.43 20.21 16.33
N ASP A 340 16.53 20.28 17.09
CA ASP A 340 17.84 20.65 16.55
C ASP A 340 18.30 19.64 15.48
N ALA A 341 18.00 18.34 15.65
CA ALA A 341 18.30 17.32 14.66
C ALA A 341 17.47 17.47 13.38
N ALA A 342 16.17 17.78 13.52
CA ALA A 342 15.30 18.06 12.37
C ALA A 342 15.75 19.31 11.59
N GLU A 343 16.18 20.37 12.29
CA GLU A 343 16.72 21.58 11.65
C GLU A 343 18.04 21.30 10.90
N ARG A 344 18.94 20.49 11.47
CA ARG A 344 20.16 20.07 10.75
C ARG A 344 19.86 19.33 9.45
N LEU A 345 18.85 18.44 9.44
CA LEU A 345 18.42 17.77 8.22
C LEU A 345 17.84 18.75 7.20
N ARG A 346 17.05 19.74 7.66
CA ARG A 346 16.52 20.81 6.81
C ARG A 346 17.65 21.60 6.15
N GLU A 347 18.66 22.00 6.91
CA GLU A 347 19.84 22.70 6.41
C GLU A 347 20.62 21.86 5.40
N GLU A 348 20.82 20.56 5.67
CA GLU A 348 21.45 19.63 4.74
C GLU A 348 20.70 19.55 3.41
N ILE A 349 19.37 19.38 3.45
CA ILE A 349 18.54 19.34 2.25
C ILE A 349 18.64 20.67 1.49
N ALA A 350 18.55 21.80 2.19
CA ALA A 350 18.61 23.13 1.59
C ALA A 350 19.96 23.42 0.90
N ALA A 351 21.05 22.82 1.38
CA ALA A 351 22.39 22.97 0.83
C ALA A 351 22.65 22.16 -0.46
N THR A 352 21.76 21.24 -0.83
CA THR A 352 21.90 20.47 -2.08
C THR A 352 21.49 21.29 -3.32
N PRO A 353 22.04 20.98 -4.52
CA PRO A 353 21.70 21.68 -5.76
C PRO A 353 20.21 21.64 -6.07
N SER A 354 19.63 22.72 -6.60
CA SER A 354 18.22 22.71 -6.98
C SER A 354 17.96 21.79 -8.18
N PRO A 355 16.71 21.34 -8.40
CA PRO A 355 16.37 20.62 -9.63
C PRO A 355 16.75 21.40 -10.90
N ALA A 356 16.69 22.73 -10.88
CA ALA A 356 17.11 23.58 -12.00
C ALA A 356 18.63 23.50 -12.27
N ASP A 357 19.45 23.40 -11.22
CA ASP A 357 20.90 23.19 -11.33
C ASP A 357 21.20 21.80 -11.90
N VAL A 358 20.47 20.78 -11.44
CA VAL A 358 20.62 19.39 -11.91
C VAL A 358 20.25 19.26 -13.39
N VAL A 359 19.23 19.97 -13.88
CA VAL A 359 18.89 20.00 -15.31
C VAL A 359 20.07 20.45 -16.18
N GLN A 360 20.90 21.40 -15.71
CA GLN A 360 22.09 21.83 -16.46
C GLN A 360 23.12 20.69 -16.58
N VAL A 361 23.30 19.91 -15.52
CA VAL A 361 24.19 18.74 -15.50
C VAL A 361 23.67 17.65 -16.44
N LEU A 362 22.36 17.36 -16.39
CA LEU A 362 21.74 16.36 -17.25
C LEU A 362 21.77 16.75 -18.74
N GLY A 363 21.63 18.05 -19.04
CA GLY A 363 21.72 18.57 -20.41
C GLY A 363 23.07 18.34 -21.10
N GLN A 364 24.14 18.12 -20.33
CA GLN A 364 25.46 17.75 -20.87
C GLN A 364 25.52 16.28 -21.29
N LEU A 365 24.70 15.40 -20.69
CA LEU A 365 24.65 13.98 -21.02
C LEU A 365 23.91 13.72 -22.34
N GLY A 366 22.81 14.43 -22.58
CA GLY A 366 22.01 14.27 -23.81
C GLY A 366 22.69 14.75 -25.09
N ARG A 367 23.84 15.44 -25.00
CA ARG A 367 24.60 15.96 -26.16
C ARG A 367 25.78 15.07 -26.58
N GLY A 368 26.03 13.96 -25.89
CA GLY A 368 27.14 13.04 -26.20
C GLY A 368 26.65 11.71 -26.81
N PRO A 369 27.40 11.09 -27.74
CA PRO A 369 27.07 9.74 -28.19
C PRO A 369 27.18 8.76 -27.02
N CYS A 370 26.16 7.91 -26.84
CA CYS A 370 26.20 6.80 -25.90
C CYS A 370 27.40 5.88 -26.27
N PRO A 371 28.31 5.54 -25.34
CA PRO A 371 29.40 4.63 -25.65
C PRO A 371 28.82 3.26 -26.03
N GLY A 372 28.93 2.90 -27.31
CA GLY A 372 28.50 1.60 -27.82
C GLY A 372 29.28 0.43 -27.20
N ARG A 373 28.77 -0.78 -27.47
CA ARG A 373 29.06 -2.11 -26.86
C ARG A 373 30.51 -2.49 -26.48
N ASP A 374 31.54 -1.75 -26.89
CA ASP A 374 32.94 -2.06 -26.60
C ASP A 374 33.58 -1.18 -25.49
N GLY A 375 32.84 -0.21 -24.92
CA GLY A 375 33.37 0.80 -24.00
C GLY A 375 33.29 0.50 -22.50
N CYS A 376 32.73 -0.63 -22.08
CA CYS A 376 32.44 -0.91 -20.66
C CYS A 376 33.70 -1.07 -19.77
N GLY A 377 34.88 -1.24 -20.38
CA GLY A 377 36.16 -1.33 -19.66
C GLY A 377 36.84 0.01 -19.35
N ALA A 378 36.54 1.09 -20.08
CA ALA A 378 37.36 2.31 -20.07
C ALA A 378 36.91 3.38 -19.06
N PHE A 379 35.65 3.34 -18.59
CA PHE A 379 35.11 4.31 -17.62
C PHE A 379 35.33 3.93 -16.15
N LYS A 380 36.18 2.92 -15.87
CA LYS A 380 36.66 2.59 -14.51
C LYS A 380 37.75 3.54 -13.97
N ARG A 381 38.21 4.51 -14.77
CA ARG A 381 39.14 5.55 -14.30
C ARG A 381 38.39 6.86 -14.10
N GLY A 382 38.19 7.20 -12.82
CA GLY A 382 37.47 8.38 -12.39
C GLY A 382 37.94 9.65 -13.09
N LEU A 383 36.97 10.45 -13.54
CA LEU A 383 37.16 11.88 -13.70
C LEU A 383 37.46 12.44 -12.31
N ASN A 384 38.75 12.59 -12.04
CA ASN A 384 39.31 13.17 -10.83
C ASN A 384 38.98 14.67 -10.82
N LEU A 385 37.76 15.02 -10.43
CA LEU A 385 37.47 16.38 -9.95
C LEU A 385 38.08 16.44 -8.54
N GLY A 386 39.23 17.09 -8.44
CA GLY A 386 40.05 17.11 -7.22
C GLY A 386 39.30 17.56 -5.96
N PRO A 387 39.84 17.25 -4.77
CA PRO A 387 39.13 17.46 -3.51
C PRO A 387 38.88 18.94 -3.28
N LEU A 388 37.60 19.29 -3.05
CA LEU A 388 37.21 20.58 -2.48
C LEU A 388 37.90 20.71 -1.11
N ARG A 389 38.82 21.66 -1.01
CA ARG A 389 39.60 21.93 0.20
C ARG A 389 38.67 22.30 1.35
N HIS A 390 38.78 21.57 2.46
CA HIS A 390 38.35 22.04 3.78
C HIS A 390 38.99 23.41 4.06
N THR A 391 38.16 24.43 4.22
CA THR A 391 38.56 25.69 4.86
C THR A 391 38.09 25.65 6.32
N ARG A 392 39.04 25.83 7.24
CA ARG A 392 38.78 25.99 8.68
C ARG A 392 38.15 27.36 8.94
N PRO A 393 37.34 27.52 10.00
CA PRO A 393 36.70 28.78 10.33
C PRO A 393 37.70 29.74 10.97
N GLY A 394 37.80 30.96 10.42
CA GLY A 394 38.58 32.06 10.97
C GLY A 394 39.39 32.80 9.92
N ASP A 395 38.77 33.79 9.27
CA ASP A 395 39.33 35.14 9.14
C ASP A 395 38.34 36.07 8.42
N LEU A 396 38.19 37.26 9.00
CA LEU A 396 37.20 38.30 8.72
C LEU A 396 37.46 39.00 7.36
N SER A 397 36.40 39.43 6.67
CA SER A 397 36.20 40.87 6.40
C SER A 397 34.89 41.17 5.66
N PHE A 398 34.19 42.15 6.23
CA PHE A 398 33.03 42.86 5.71
C PHE A 398 33.45 43.78 4.55
N VAL A 399 32.68 43.82 3.45
CA VAL A 399 32.62 44.98 2.54
C VAL A 399 31.16 45.19 2.11
N PRO A 400 30.58 46.40 2.25
CA PRO A 400 29.15 46.67 2.02
C PRO A 400 28.83 47.34 0.67
N GLY A 401 27.58 47.20 0.20
CA GLY A 401 26.94 48.09 -0.80
C GLY A 401 26.00 47.33 -1.76
N SER A 402 24.67 47.32 -1.56
CA SER A 402 23.65 48.35 -1.88
C SER A 402 22.97 48.13 -3.28
N PRO A 403 21.74 48.65 -3.54
CA PRO A 403 20.49 47.89 -3.38
C PRO A 403 19.61 47.85 -4.65
N VAL A 404 18.69 46.89 -4.80
CA VAL A 404 17.69 46.93 -5.89
C VAL A 404 16.26 46.69 -5.38
N GLY A 405 15.53 47.80 -5.28
CA GLY A 405 14.23 47.97 -5.93
C GLY A 405 13.01 47.19 -5.42
N ARG A 406 12.32 47.73 -4.41
CA ARG A 406 10.92 47.41 -4.11
C ARG A 406 10.02 47.83 -5.29
N ARG A 407 9.26 46.91 -5.86
CA ARG A 407 8.10 47.24 -6.72
C ARG A 407 6.80 47.09 -5.93
N ARG A 408 5.97 48.13 -6.04
CA ARG A 408 4.66 48.33 -5.42
C ARG A 408 3.62 47.37 -6.02
N GLY A 409 2.76 46.81 -5.17
CA GLY A 409 1.50 46.17 -5.57
C GLY A 409 0.40 47.21 -5.86
N PRO A 410 -0.67 46.84 -6.60
CA PRO A 410 -1.81 47.72 -6.85
C PRO A 410 -2.90 47.62 -5.76
N ASP A 411 -3.44 48.79 -5.43
CA ASP A 411 -4.52 49.13 -4.50
C ASP A 411 -5.91 48.72 -5.04
N PRO A 412 -6.84 48.15 -4.22
CA PRO A 412 -8.13 47.67 -4.68
C PRO A 412 -9.26 48.67 -4.41
N THR A 413 -9.84 49.31 -5.44
CA THR A 413 -11.19 49.87 -5.32
C THR A 413 -11.98 49.82 -6.64
N ARG A 414 -13.29 49.54 -6.48
CA ARG A 414 -14.41 49.62 -7.45
C ARG A 414 -14.73 48.34 -8.25
N HIS A 415 -15.70 47.57 -7.76
CA HIS A 415 -17.11 47.70 -8.19
C HIS A 415 -18.02 46.78 -7.38
N ARG A 416 -19.11 47.35 -6.84
CA ARG A 416 -20.23 46.68 -6.16
C ARG A 416 -21.45 46.78 -7.08
N ALA A 417 -22.10 45.65 -7.34
CA ALA A 417 -23.52 45.43 -7.67
C ALA A 417 -23.59 44.01 -8.24
N GLY A 418 -24.39 43.05 -7.80
CA GLY A 418 -25.62 43.04 -7.01
C GLY A 418 -26.47 41.92 -7.61
N LEU A 419 -26.83 40.89 -6.83
CA LEU A 419 -27.98 40.01 -7.05
C LEU A 419 -28.07 39.02 -5.88
N THR A 420 -28.87 39.40 -4.90
CA THR A 420 -29.34 38.57 -3.79
C THR A 420 -30.51 37.69 -4.27
N ARG A 421 -30.39 36.38 -4.10
CA ARG A 421 -31.55 35.48 -4.00
C ARG A 421 -31.31 34.47 -2.89
N THR A 422 -31.95 34.75 -1.75
CA THR A 422 -32.01 33.90 -0.57
C THR A 422 -33.02 32.77 -0.83
N VAL A 423 -32.58 31.52 -0.73
CA VAL A 423 -33.49 30.36 -0.63
C VAL A 423 -33.35 29.79 0.77
N ALA A 424 -34.42 29.93 1.55
CA ALA A 424 -34.52 29.41 2.90
C ALA A 424 -34.71 27.89 2.88
N TRP A 425 -33.84 27.15 3.58
CA TRP A 425 -34.00 25.73 3.84
C TRP A 425 -34.79 25.52 5.14
N THR A 426 -36.01 25.02 5.03
CA THR A 426 -36.83 24.56 6.15
C THR A 426 -36.30 23.23 6.70
N ARG A 427 -36.08 23.16 8.02
CA ARG A 427 -35.66 21.95 8.77
C ARG A 427 -36.59 20.76 8.51
N ARG A 428 -36.05 19.62 8.09
CA ARG A 428 -36.73 18.32 8.19
C ARG A 428 -36.66 17.80 9.64
N PRO A 429 -37.74 17.21 10.19
CA PRO A 429 -37.73 16.64 11.53
C PRO A 429 -36.93 15.33 11.58
N ALA A 430 -36.38 15.02 12.75
CA ALA A 430 -35.58 13.82 13.02
C ALA A 430 -36.40 12.54 12.78
N MET A 431 -35.81 11.59 12.04
CA MET A 431 -36.36 10.24 11.86
C MET A 431 -36.18 9.42 13.15
N PRO A 432 -37.16 8.60 13.55
CA PRO A 432 -37.06 7.78 14.75
C PRO A 432 -36.03 6.65 14.56
N VAL A 433 -35.30 6.34 15.62
CA VAL A 433 -34.33 5.23 15.68
C VAL A 433 -35.11 3.91 15.65
N ASP A 434 -34.92 3.14 14.57
CA ASP A 434 -35.52 1.82 14.42
C ASP A 434 -34.75 0.76 15.23
N ARG A 435 -35.48 -0.10 15.94
CA ARG A 435 -34.98 -1.07 16.94
C ARG A 435 -34.64 -2.45 16.33
N ASP A 436 -34.72 -2.62 15.02
CA ASP A 436 -34.64 -3.93 14.36
C ASP A 436 -33.25 -4.37 13.86
N ASN A 437 -32.17 -3.67 14.22
CA ASN A 437 -30.80 -4.07 13.86
C ASN A 437 -30.27 -5.20 14.77
N ARG A 438 -30.92 -6.37 14.78
CA ARG A 438 -30.34 -7.59 15.34
C ARG A 438 -29.16 -8.03 14.45
N LEU A 439 -27.99 -8.10 15.07
CA LEU A 439 -26.71 -8.51 14.47
C LEU A 439 -26.87 -9.76 13.60
N VAL A 440 -26.37 -9.69 12.36
CA VAL A 440 -26.21 -10.87 11.50
C VAL A 440 -25.38 -11.92 12.25
N PRO A 441 -25.83 -13.18 12.35
CA PRO A 441 -25.13 -14.21 13.09
C PRO A 441 -23.88 -14.66 12.31
N ASN A 442 -22.76 -14.01 12.56
CA ASN A 442 -21.44 -14.47 12.13
C ASN A 442 -20.80 -15.37 13.19
N LEU A 443 -19.97 -16.32 12.77
CA LEU A 443 -19.20 -17.18 13.68
C LEU A 443 -17.81 -17.46 13.14
N ASN A 444 -16.79 -17.06 13.89
CA ASN A 444 -15.43 -17.56 13.74
C ASN A 444 -15.22 -18.75 14.67
N PHE A 445 -14.56 -19.81 14.22
CA PHE A 445 -14.28 -21.03 15.00
C PHE A 445 -13.01 -21.72 14.50
N TYR A 446 -12.29 -22.46 15.34
CA TYR A 446 -11.14 -23.25 14.91
C TYR A 446 -11.54 -24.70 14.65
N ALA A 447 -11.13 -25.23 13.51
CA ALA A 447 -11.38 -26.60 13.09
C ALA A 447 -10.13 -27.17 12.39
N ALA A 448 -9.80 -28.43 12.65
CA ALA A 448 -8.85 -29.20 11.84
C ALA A 448 -9.57 -29.95 10.70
N ASP A 449 -8.83 -30.71 9.89
CA ASP A 449 -9.39 -31.38 8.69
C ASP A 449 -10.52 -32.36 9.06
N GLU A 450 -10.38 -33.08 10.18
CA GLU A 450 -11.41 -34.00 10.67
C GLU A 450 -12.60 -33.28 11.33
N ASP A 451 -12.36 -32.12 11.96
CA ASP A 451 -13.45 -31.29 12.48
C ASP A 451 -14.26 -30.69 11.33
N TRP A 452 -13.58 -30.31 10.24
CA TRP A 452 -14.20 -29.77 9.05
C TRP A 452 -15.13 -30.80 8.39
N ALA A 453 -14.70 -32.05 8.28
CA ALA A 453 -15.54 -33.14 7.79
C ALA A 453 -16.85 -33.22 8.59
N ALA A 454 -16.77 -33.17 9.93
CA ALA A 454 -17.95 -33.21 10.79
C ALA A 454 -18.84 -31.96 10.65
N VAL A 455 -18.26 -30.77 10.45
CA VAL A 455 -19.01 -29.54 10.17
C VAL A 455 -19.75 -29.64 8.85
N VAL A 456 -19.10 -30.17 7.80
CA VAL A 456 -19.72 -30.38 6.49
C VAL A 456 -20.83 -31.43 6.58
N GLU A 457 -20.63 -32.54 7.28
CA GLU A 457 -21.69 -33.52 7.56
C GLU A 457 -22.91 -32.86 8.21
N SER A 458 -22.67 -32.02 9.22
CA SER A 458 -23.73 -31.25 9.91
C SER A 458 -24.51 -30.32 8.98
N VAL A 459 -23.86 -29.75 7.95
CA VAL A 459 -24.53 -28.92 6.92
C VAL A 459 -25.57 -29.76 6.16
N PHE A 460 -25.21 -30.97 5.75
CA PHE A 460 -26.12 -31.88 5.05
C PHE A 460 -27.21 -32.45 5.97
N GLU A 461 -26.87 -32.80 7.22
CA GLU A 461 -27.82 -33.30 8.22
C GLU A 461 -28.90 -32.28 8.59
N LEU A 462 -28.57 -30.98 8.56
CA LEU A 462 -29.55 -29.93 8.79
C LEU A 462 -30.67 -29.96 7.75
N GLY A 463 -30.40 -30.47 6.54
CA GLY A 463 -31.39 -30.57 5.46
C GLY A 463 -31.93 -29.23 4.98
N LEU A 464 -31.22 -28.13 5.25
CA LEU A 464 -31.65 -26.76 4.93
C LEU A 464 -30.97 -26.20 3.68
N PHE A 465 -29.85 -26.77 3.27
CA PHE A 465 -28.93 -26.16 2.33
C PHE A 465 -28.78 -26.99 1.06
N ARG A 466 -28.72 -26.30 -0.08
CA ARG A 466 -27.99 -26.77 -1.25
C ARG A 466 -26.57 -26.21 -1.15
N VAL A 467 -25.57 -27.05 -1.39
CA VAL A 467 -24.18 -26.76 -1.06
C VAL A 467 -23.39 -26.62 -2.35
N PHE A 468 -22.73 -25.48 -2.54
CA PHE A 468 -21.93 -25.19 -3.73
C PHE A 468 -20.49 -24.91 -3.32
N GLU A 469 -19.54 -25.15 -4.22
CA GLU A 469 -18.23 -24.51 -4.09
C GLU A 469 -18.38 -23.01 -4.34
N SER A 470 -17.63 -22.18 -3.59
CA SER A 470 -17.59 -20.73 -3.81
C SER A 470 -17.09 -20.39 -5.21
N ASP A 471 -16.03 -21.10 -5.63
CA ASP A 471 -15.36 -20.86 -6.90
C ASP A 471 -14.94 -22.19 -7.53
N SER A 472 -15.13 -22.30 -8.84
CA SER A 472 -14.68 -23.46 -9.59
C SER A 472 -13.18 -23.40 -9.86
N GLU A 473 -12.59 -24.57 -10.12
CA GLU A 473 -11.26 -24.62 -10.72
C GLU A 473 -11.26 -23.91 -12.09
N PRO A 474 -10.14 -23.25 -12.47
CA PRO A 474 -10.02 -22.67 -13.80
C PRO A 474 -10.40 -23.67 -14.90
N GLY A 475 -11.32 -23.27 -15.77
CA GLY A 475 -11.82 -24.07 -16.90
C GLY A 475 -12.83 -25.15 -16.54
N ARG A 476 -13.19 -25.30 -15.26
CA ARG A 476 -14.18 -26.27 -14.79
C ARG A 476 -15.49 -25.59 -14.47
N GLU A 477 -16.58 -26.35 -14.63
CA GLU A 477 -17.90 -25.93 -14.16
C GLU A 477 -17.95 -25.91 -12.63
N LEU A 478 -18.79 -25.03 -12.11
CA LEU A 478 -19.03 -24.92 -10.68
C LEU A 478 -19.84 -26.11 -10.17
N ARG A 479 -19.38 -26.72 -9.08
CA ARG A 479 -20.00 -27.92 -8.50
C ARG A 479 -21.01 -27.58 -7.43
N GLU A 480 -22.16 -28.22 -7.52
CA GLU A 480 -23.09 -28.42 -6.40
C GLU A 480 -22.82 -29.78 -5.78
N PHE A 481 -22.49 -29.81 -4.49
CA PHE A 481 -22.23 -31.04 -3.74
C PHE A 481 -23.54 -31.66 -3.25
N ARG A 482 -23.66 -32.98 -3.40
CA ARG A 482 -24.86 -33.75 -2.99
C ARG A 482 -24.64 -34.51 -1.70
N ALA A 483 -23.40 -34.78 -1.33
CA ALA A 483 -23.04 -35.40 -0.06
C ALA A 483 -21.76 -34.78 0.53
N ALA A 484 -21.60 -34.89 1.85
CA ALA A 484 -20.42 -34.42 2.57
C ALA A 484 -19.11 -35.06 2.06
N ALA A 485 -19.17 -36.35 1.69
CA ALA A 485 -18.04 -37.11 1.17
C ALA A 485 -17.45 -36.51 -0.13
N ASP A 486 -18.24 -35.72 -0.88
CA ASP A 486 -17.81 -35.14 -2.16
C ASP A 486 -16.89 -33.92 -1.98
N ILE A 487 -16.79 -33.37 -0.77
CA ILE A 487 -16.08 -32.10 -0.47
C ILE A 487 -14.62 -32.35 -0.03
N ALA A 488 -14.27 -33.55 0.42
CA ALA A 488 -13.00 -33.84 1.09
C ALA A 488 -11.76 -33.98 0.18
N ALA A 489 -11.93 -34.05 -1.15
CA ALA A 489 -10.85 -34.43 -2.06
C ALA A 489 -10.13 -33.27 -2.81
N ALA A 490 -10.58 -32.01 -2.67
CA ALA A 490 -10.04 -30.88 -3.42
C ALA A 490 -9.67 -29.68 -2.51
N PRO A 491 -8.47 -29.08 -2.64
CA PRO A 491 -8.08 -27.87 -1.89
C PRO A 491 -9.05 -26.69 -2.08
N GLN A 492 -9.70 -26.64 -3.24
CA GLN A 492 -10.61 -25.58 -3.68
C GLN A 492 -12.02 -25.68 -3.05
N GLY A 493 -12.44 -26.88 -2.62
CA GLY A 493 -13.76 -27.16 -2.03
C GLY A 493 -13.89 -26.79 -0.55
N ARG A 494 -12.88 -26.11 0.00
CA ARG A 494 -12.80 -25.68 1.40
C ARG A 494 -13.57 -24.37 1.68
N HIS A 495 -14.00 -23.68 0.62
CA HIS A 495 -14.89 -22.52 0.70
C HIS A 495 -16.22 -22.86 0.04
N LEU A 496 -17.29 -22.84 0.84
CA LEU A 496 -18.63 -23.25 0.42
C LEU A 496 -19.59 -22.08 0.45
N GLU A 497 -20.50 -22.07 -0.52
CA GLU A 497 -21.66 -21.20 -0.55
C GLU A 497 -22.91 -22.05 -0.32
N LEU A 498 -23.62 -21.76 0.78
CA LEU A 498 -24.78 -22.53 1.22
C LEU A 498 -26.05 -21.78 0.87
N PHE A 499 -26.79 -22.29 -0.10
CA PHE A 499 -28.08 -21.75 -0.49
C PHE A 499 -29.18 -22.35 0.39
N VAL A 500 -29.88 -21.50 1.15
CA VAL A 500 -31.01 -21.93 1.98
C VAL A 500 -32.21 -22.21 1.07
N VAL A 501 -32.66 -23.46 1.03
CA VAL A 501 -33.72 -23.91 0.11
C VAL A 501 -35.01 -23.11 0.34
N GLY A 502 -35.52 -22.49 -0.72
CA GLY A 502 -36.75 -21.69 -0.67
C GLY A 502 -36.58 -20.28 -0.09
N SER A 503 -35.36 -19.85 0.20
CA SER A 503 -35.10 -18.52 0.78
C SER A 503 -35.01 -17.38 -0.23
N GLY A 504 -35.08 -17.65 -1.54
CA GLY A 504 -34.97 -16.61 -2.55
C GLY A 504 -34.71 -17.17 -3.95
N PRO A 505 -34.31 -16.30 -4.90
CA PRO A 505 -33.89 -16.69 -6.24
C PRO A 505 -32.75 -17.72 -6.22
N GLU A 506 -32.68 -18.51 -7.29
CA GLU A 506 -31.59 -19.47 -7.50
C GLU A 506 -30.21 -18.78 -7.49
N PRO A 507 -29.18 -19.43 -6.93
CA PRO A 507 -27.81 -18.92 -6.98
C PRO A 507 -27.35 -18.67 -8.42
N THR A 508 -26.67 -17.56 -8.64
CA THR A 508 -26.13 -17.17 -9.94
C THR A 508 -24.72 -17.73 -10.09
N VAL A 509 -24.46 -18.42 -11.20
CA VAL A 509 -23.12 -18.86 -11.56
C VAL A 509 -22.51 -17.82 -12.49
N SER A 510 -21.59 -17.01 -11.97
CA SER A 510 -20.94 -15.94 -12.73
C SER A 510 -19.61 -16.39 -13.27
N ARG A 511 -19.40 -16.17 -14.57
CA ARG A 511 -18.10 -16.38 -15.20
C ARG A 511 -17.15 -15.25 -14.83
N ILE A 512 -16.00 -15.60 -14.31
CA ILE A 512 -14.88 -14.70 -14.08
C ILE A 512 -13.84 -15.04 -15.14
N ASP A 513 -13.58 -14.11 -16.06
CA ASP A 513 -12.50 -14.26 -17.02
C ASP A 513 -11.14 -14.12 -16.31
N LEU A 514 -10.26 -15.08 -16.57
CA LEU A 514 -8.89 -15.14 -16.08
C LEU A 514 -7.96 -14.81 -17.24
N SER A 515 -6.84 -14.16 -16.95
CA SER A 515 -5.74 -14.08 -17.91
C SER A 515 -5.18 -15.48 -18.15
N ALA A 516 -5.05 -15.90 -19.41
CA ALA A 516 -4.30 -17.12 -19.73
C ALA A 516 -2.80 -16.84 -19.56
N ASP A 517 -2.16 -17.64 -18.71
CA ASP A 517 -0.71 -17.56 -18.47
C ASP A 517 0.08 -18.28 -19.59
N SER A 518 -0.57 -19.18 -20.35
CA SER A 518 -0.01 -19.91 -21.50
C SER A 518 -1.09 -20.35 -22.52
N PRO A 519 -0.72 -20.66 -23.79
CA PRO A 519 -1.65 -21.20 -24.77
C PRO A 519 -2.24 -22.55 -24.30
N GLY A 520 -3.53 -22.57 -24.01
CA GLY A 520 -4.23 -23.75 -23.48
C GLY A 520 -4.61 -23.63 -22.01
N ASP A 521 -4.13 -22.61 -21.29
CA ASP A 521 -4.57 -22.35 -19.93
C ASP A 521 -6.04 -21.91 -19.90
N PRO A 522 -6.79 -22.30 -18.85
CA PRO A 522 -8.16 -21.88 -18.73
C PRO A 522 -8.27 -20.37 -18.53
N THR A 523 -8.92 -19.70 -19.47
CA THR A 523 -9.17 -18.25 -19.46
C THR A 523 -10.35 -17.84 -18.60
N PHE A 524 -10.85 -18.73 -17.75
CA PHE A 524 -12.01 -18.45 -16.90
C PHE A 524 -12.11 -19.39 -15.72
N ARG A 525 -12.87 -18.96 -14.72
CA ARG A 525 -13.51 -19.81 -13.72
C ARG A 525 -14.94 -19.33 -13.47
N TYR A 526 -15.69 -20.06 -12.67
CA TYR A 526 -17.01 -19.64 -12.22
C TYR A 526 -17.01 -19.36 -10.72
N CYS A 527 -17.88 -18.45 -10.29
CA CYS A 527 -18.15 -18.15 -8.88
C CYS A 527 -19.65 -18.28 -8.62
N CYS A 528 -20.02 -18.84 -7.45
CA CYS A 528 -21.39 -18.94 -6.99
C CYS A 528 -21.76 -17.68 -6.23
N GLU A 529 -22.73 -16.93 -6.74
CA GLU A 529 -23.12 -15.64 -6.18
C GLU A 529 -24.62 -15.58 -5.86
N GLY A 530 -24.97 -14.85 -4.80
CA GLY A 530 -26.35 -14.61 -4.43
C GLY A 530 -26.42 -13.78 -3.15
N TRP A 531 -27.44 -12.93 -3.03
CA TRP A 531 -27.53 -12.00 -1.90
C TRP A 531 -27.63 -12.73 -0.55
N GLY A 532 -28.43 -13.80 -0.47
CA GLY A 532 -28.68 -14.54 0.78
C GLY A 532 -27.92 -15.85 0.92
N LEU A 533 -26.82 -16.06 0.19
CA LEU A 533 -25.96 -17.21 0.39
C LEU A 533 -25.27 -17.14 1.76
N VAL A 534 -25.24 -18.27 2.47
CA VAL A 534 -24.48 -18.40 3.72
C VAL A 534 -23.11 -18.94 3.39
N GLN A 535 -22.10 -18.12 3.62
CA GLN A 535 -20.70 -18.42 3.42
C GLN A 535 -20.22 -19.34 4.53
N LEU A 536 -19.51 -20.41 4.18
CA LEU A 536 -18.85 -21.32 5.13
C LEU A 536 -17.43 -21.57 4.63
N TYR A 537 -16.46 -20.92 5.27
CA TYR A 537 -15.05 -20.91 4.86
C TYR A 537 -14.20 -21.66 5.86
N TYR A 538 -13.36 -22.55 5.37
CA TYR A 538 -12.42 -23.31 6.18
C TYR A 538 -11.07 -22.61 6.27
N GLY A 539 -10.62 -22.33 7.50
CA GLY A 539 -9.27 -21.81 7.77
C GLY A 539 -8.24 -22.92 7.92
N GLY A 540 -8.55 -23.91 8.77
CA GLY A 540 -7.77 -25.14 8.94
C GLY A 540 -6.34 -24.98 9.44
N PRO A 541 -5.60 -26.09 9.55
CA PRO A 541 -4.17 -26.07 9.76
C PRO A 541 -3.47 -25.42 8.57
N PHE A 542 -2.56 -24.50 8.84
CA PHE A 542 -1.76 -23.83 7.83
C PHE A 542 -0.27 -24.07 8.10
N GLY A 543 0.41 -24.70 7.15
CA GLY A 543 1.79 -25.14 7.33
C GLY A 543 1.93 -26.17 8.47
N THR A 544 3.07 -26.17 9.17
CA THR A 544 3.37 -27.14 10.24
C THR A 544 3.15 -26.59 11.65
N ARG A 545 2.83 -25.29 11.80
CA ARG A 545 2.81 -24.61 13.11
C ARG A 545 1.63 -23.67 13.38
N GLU A 546 0.67 -23.54 12.47
CA GLU A 546 -0.44 -22.58 12.61
C GLU A 546 -1.82 -23.22 12.43
N LEU A 547 -2.80 -22.73 13.18
CA LEU A 547 -4.22 -23.06 13.02
C LEU A 547 -5.03 -21.76 12.81
N ARG A 548 -5.66 -21.64 11.65
CA ARG A 548 -6.48 -20.48 11.25
C ARG A 548 -7.95 -20.70 11.59
N TRP A 549 -8.68 -19.61 11.85
CA TRP A 549 -10.12 -19.75 12.08
C TRP A 549 -10.86 -20.02 10.77
N SER A 550 -11.88 -20.85 10.88
CA SER A 550 -12.96 -20.98 9.91
C SER A 550 -14.04 -19.95 10.21
N HIS A 551 -14.85 -19.61 9.22
CA HIS A 551 -15.83 -18.52 9.32
C HIS A 551 -17.17 -18.86 8.68
N THR A 552 -18.26 -18.40 9.31
CA THR A 552 -19.58 -18.33 8.69
C THR A 552 -20.11 -16.89 8.62
N ASN A 553 -20.73 -16.55 7.50
CA ASN A 553 -21.35 -15.23 7.29
C ASN A 553 -22.48 -15.26 6.26
N HIS A 554 -23.27 -14.18 6.19
CA HIS A 554 -24.13 -13.89 5.06
C HIS A 554 -24.37 -12.37 4.96
N ASN A 555 -24.85 -11.86 3.83
CA ASN A 555 -25.25 -10.45 3.76
C ASN A 555 -26.46 -10.17 4.67
N SER A 556 -26.57 -8.94 5.18
CA SER A 556 -27.84 -8.44 5.71
C SER A 556 -28.71 -7.89 4.58
N ALA A 557 -30.04 -7.85 4.78
CA ALA A 557 -30.97 -7.19 3.87
C ALA A 557 -30.53 -5.74 3.56
N LYS A 558 -30.09 -5.00 4.58
CA LYS A 558 -29.60 -3.63 4.44
C LYS A 558 -28.33 -3.56 3.58
N ARG A 559 -27.37 -4.46 3.79
CA ARG A 559 -26.13 -4.53 2.99
C ARG A 559 -26.46 -4.86 1.54
N ALA A 560 -27.26 -5.89 1.30
CA ALA A 560 -27.68 -6.28 -0.04
C ALA A 560 -28.41 -5.14 -0.77
N ALA A 561 -29.36 -4.46 -0.10
CA ALA A 561 -30.06 -3.30 -0.66
C ALA A 561 -29.12 -2.13 -1.02
N THR A 562 -28.09 -1.88 -0.22
CA THR A 562 -27.11 -0.81 -0.48
C THR A 562 -26.28 -1.09 -1.73
N TRP A 563 -25.95 -2.36 -1.99
CA TRP A 563 -25.08 -2.78 -3.09
C TRP A 563 -25.84 -3.23 -4.35
N ALA A 564 -27.18 -3.32 -4.29
CA ALA A 564 -28.02 -3.80 -5.39
C ALA A 564 -27.75 -3.07 -6.72
N ALA A 565 -27.57 -1.75 -6.67
CA ALA A 565 -27.32 -0.92 -7.84
C ALA A 565 -25.97 -1.21 -8.53
N THR A 566 -24.97 -1.67 -7.76
CA THR A 566 -23.63 -2.00 -8.29
C THR A 566 -23.53 -3.42 -8.83
N VAL A 567 -24.48 -4.29 -8.48
CA VAL A 567 -24.44 -5.72 -8.79
C VAL A 567 -25.79 -6.21 -9.34
N PRO A 568 -26.33 -5.58 -10.41
CA PRO A 568 -27.69 -5.82 -10.87
C PRO A 568 -27.97 -7.27 -11.30
N ARG A 569 -26.91 -8.03 -11.65
CA ARG A 569 -27.01 -9.46 -12.01
C ARG A 569 -27.54 -10.36 -10.88
N LEU A 570 -27.39 -9.97 -9.61
CA LEU A 570 -27.85 -10.76 -8.46
C LEU A 570 -29.35 -10.54 -8.14
N GLY A 571 -30.02 -9.73 -8.95
CA GLY A 571 -31.44 -9.44 -8.80
C GLY A 571 -31.76 -8.57 -7.58
N ASP A 572 -33.05 -8.47 -7.29
CA ASP A 572 -33.57 -7.65 -6.19
C ASP A 572 -33.33 -8.32 -4.83
N PRO A 573 -32.60 -7.68 -3.89
CA PRO A 573 -32.46 -8.16 -2.52
C PRO A 573 -33.78 -8.38 -1.78
N ALA A 574 -34.86 -7.68 -2.16
CA ALA A 574 -36.18 -7.85 -1.55
C ALA A 574 -36.83 -9.20 -1.92
N ALA A 575 -36.32 -9.90 -2.94
CA ALA A 575 -36.79 -11.24 -3.31
C ALA A 575 -36.33 -12.35 -2.35
N TRP A 576 -35.44 -12.03 -1.40
CA TRP A 576 -34.91 -12.99 -0.44
C TRP A 576 -35.67 -12.94 0.91
N ASP A 577 -36.01 -14.12 1.44
CA ASP A 577 -36.46 -14.33 2.81
C ASP A 577 -35.25 -14.29 3.76
N TRP A 578 -34.89 -13.08 4.18
CA TRP A 578 -33.79 -12.83 5.10
C TRP A 578 -33.99 -13.46 6.48
N ALA A 579 -35.24 -13.70 6.90
CA ALA A 579 -35.53 -14.36 8.16
C ALA A 579 -35.19 -15.86 8.07
N ALA A 580 -35.53 -16.51 6.96
CA ALA A 580 -35.13 -17.89 6.68
C ALA A 580 -33.60 -18.04 6.59
N VAL A 581 -32.91 -17.13 5.89
CA VAL A 581 -31.43 -17.11 5.80
C VAL A 581 -30.79 -16.98 7.18
N THR A 582 -31.21 -15.97 7.96
CA THR A 582 -30.68 -15.70 9.30
C THR A 582 -30.95 -16.87 10.25
N SER A 583 -32.13 -17.48 10.16
CA SER A 583 -32.51 -18.65 10.97
C SER A 583 -31.65 -19.87 10.63
N ALA A 584 -31.46 -20.17 9.34
CA ALA A 584 -30.64 -21.30 8.89
C ALA A 584 -29.17 -21.12 9.28
N SER A 585 -28.59 -19.94 9.04
CA SER A 585 -27.23 -19.60 9.48
C SER A 585 -27.07 -19.71 11.01
N GLY A 586 -28.03 -19.18 11.77
CA GLY A 586 -28.05 -19.30 13.23
C GLY A 586 -28.13 -20.74 13.73
N ARG A 587 -28.86 -21.63 13.03
CA ARG A 587 -28.91 -23.07 13.33
C ARG A 587 -27.58 -23.75 13.07
N LEU A 588 -26.93 -23.46 11.95
CA LEU A 588 -25.58 -23.97 11.63
C LEU A 588 -24.58 -23.52 12.71
N ASN A 589 -24.57 -22.24 13.04
CA ASN A 589 -23.68 -21.69 14.08
C ASN A 589 -23.90 -22.34 15.45
N ARG A 590 -25.16 -22.69 15.78
CA ARG A 590 -25.47 -23.41 17.02
C ARG A 590 -24.96 -24.85 17.00
N VAL A 591 -25.00 -25.53 15.86
CA VAL A 591 -24.41 -26.87 15.71
C VAL A 591 -22.89 -26.79 15.92
N ILE A 592 -22.21 -25.89 15.21
CA ILE A 592 -20.75 -25.70 15.33
C ILE A 592 -20.34 -25.38 16.78
N ARG A 593 -21.07 -24.48 17.46
CA ARG A 593 -20.80 -24.16 18.88
C ARG A 593 -20.99 -25.36 19.81
N ARG A 594 -21.89 -26.30 19.52
CA ARG A 594 -22.09 -27.51 20.32
C ARG A 594 -20.99 -28.55 20.11
N MET A 595 -20.29 -28.50 18.98
CA MET A 595 -19.15 -29.38 18.69
C MET A 595 -17.89 -28.95 19.43
N ALA A 596 -17.81 -27.68 19.84
CA ALA A 596 -16.62 -27.11 20.46
C ALA A 596 -16.31 -27.71 21.83
N VAL A 597 -15.03 -27.98 22.07
CA VAL A 597 -14.49 -28.51 23.34
C VAL A 597 -13.92 -27.41 24.22
N SER A 598 -13.54 -26.29 23.62
CA SER A 598 -13.04 -25.11 24.32
C SER A 598 -13.33 -23.84 23.50
N ARG A 599 -12.79 -22.70 23.94
CA ARG A 599 -12.89 -21.43 23.22
C ARG A 599 -11.61 -20.62 23.39
N ILE A 600 -11.23 -19.90 22.35
CA ILE A 600 -10.21 -18.84 22.41
C ILE A 600 -10.96 -17.52 22.19
N GLY A 601 -11.01 -16.69 23.23
CA GLY A 601 -11.86 -15.50 23.23
C GLY A 601 -13.33 -15.83 22.93
N SER A 602 -13.89 -15.23 21.86
CA SER A 602 -15.24 -15.53 21.37
C SER A 602 -15.34 -16.71 20.41
N HIS A 603 -14.22 -17.32 20.01
CA HIS A 603 -14.17 -18.32 18.94
C HIS A 603 -14.20 -19.73 19.53
N PRO A 604 -15.21 -20.57 19.18
CA PRO A 604 -15.24 -21.97 19.59
C PRO A 604 -14.06 -22.74 18.96
N VAL A 605 -13.49 -23.67 19.72
CA VAL A 605 -12.41 -24.56 19.27
C VAL A 605 -12.96 -25.97 19.21
N LEU A 606 -12.94 -26.58 18.03
CA LEU A 606 -13.45 -27.94 17.81
C LEU A 606 -12.44 -29.00 18.28
N PRO A 607 -12.86 -30.28 18.45
CA PRO A 607 -12.08 -31.29 19.16
C PRO A 607 -10.67 -31.54 18.60
N HIS A 608 -10.51 -31.66 17.28
CA HIS A 608 -9.21 -31.95 16.66
C HIS A 608 -8.32 -30.70 16.64
N ALA A 609 -8.89 -29.54 16.37
CA ALA A 609 -8.26 -28.24 16.54
C ALA A 609 -7.72 -28.07 17.98
N GLY A 610 -8.51 -28.43 19.00
CA GLY A 610 -8.11 -28.38 20.40
C GLY A 610 -6.93 -29.31 20.71
N ARG A 611 -6.91 -30.52 20.14
CA ARG A 611 -5.77 -31.44 20.26
C ARG A 611 -4.52 -30.91 19.58
N LEU A 612 -4.66 -30.40 18.36
CA LEU A 612 -3.56 -29.79 17.61
C LEU A 612 -2.94 -28.60 18.37
N ILE A 613 -3.78 -27.77 19.00
CA ILE A 613 -3.35 -26.65 19.86
C ILE A 613 -2.59 -27.16 21.11
N ALA A 614 -3.02 -28.28 21.70
CA ALA A 614 -2.44 -28.83 22.93
C ALA A 614 -1.14 -29.64 22.69
N ASP A 615 -1.11 -30.49 21.66
CA ASP A 615 -0.03 -31.46 21.40
C ASP A 615 1.12 -30.88 20.57
N GLY A 616 0.85 -29.89 19.71
CA GLY A 616 1.82 -29.38 18.72
C GLY A 616 2.50 -28.06 19.08
N GLY A 617 2.12 -27.41 20.19
CA GLY A 617 2.53 -26.03 20.48
C GLY A 617 2.19 -25.07 19.33
N LEU A 618 1.11 -25.37 18.59
CA LEU A 618 0.69 -24.63 17.41
C LEU A 618 0.23 -23.23 17.83
N ARG A 619 0.59 -22.24 17.02
CA ARG A 619 0.07 -20.89 17.18
C ARG A 619 -1.30 -20.79 16.51
N HIS A 620 -2.23 -20.06 17.11
CA HIS A 620 -3.58 -19.90 16.59
C HIS A 620 -3.86 -18.43 16.26
N GLU A 621 -4.49 -18.17 15.12
CA GLU A 621 -4.85 -16.83 14.65
C GLU A 621 -5.94 -16.23 15.55
N TYR A 622 -5.69 -15.15 16.31
CA TYR A 622 -6.73 -14.46 17.09
C TYR A 622 -6.63 -12.92 16.94
N GLY A 623 -7.71 -12.24 16.57
CA GLY A 623 -7.65 -10.79 16.26
C GLY A 623 -6.82 -10.52 14.99
N THR A 624 -5.81 -9.66 15.06
CA THR A 624 -4.92 -9.30 13.94
C THR A 624 -3.56 -10.04 13.97
N GLY A 625 -3.43 -11.13 14.75
CA GLY A 625 -2.14 -11.82 14.92
C GLY A 625 -2.23 -13.32 15.24
N VAL A 626 -1.07 -14.00 15.22
CA VAL A 626 -0.90 -15.45 15.44
C VAL A 626 -0.27 -15.68 16.82
N HIS A 627 -1.05 -16.24 17.75
CA HIS A 627 -0.70 -16.35 19.17
C HIS A 627 -0.21 -17.74 19.54
N ALA A 628 0.84 -17.84 20.36
CA ALA A 628 1.17 -19.12 21.00
C ALA A 628 0.06 -19.53 21.99
N THR A 629 -0.22 -20.83 22.10
CA THR A 629 -1.13 -21.34 23.14
C THR A 629 -0.67 -20.85 24.52
N PRO A 630 -1.53 -20.22 25.34
CA PRO A 630 -1.17 -19.94 26.72
C PRO A 630 -0.88 -21.27 27.39
N SER A 631 0.31 -21.44 27.96
CA SER A 631 0.59 -22.55 28.86
C SER A 631 -0.36 -22.41 30.06
N HIS A 632 -1.47 -23.14 30.05
CA HIS A 632 -2.32 -23.26 31.23
C HIS A 632 -1.55 -24.05 32.28
N GLY A 633 -1.15 -23.33 33.33
CA GLY A 633 -1.00 -23.88 34.68
C GLY A 633 -2.31 -23.70 35.43
#